data_AF-A0A3C0DW62-F1
#
_entry.id   AF-A0A3C0DW62-F1
#
_cell.length_a   1.000
_cell.length_b   1.000
_cell.length_c   1.000
_cell.angle_alpha   90.00
_cell.angle_beta   90.00
_cell.angle_gamma   90.00
#
_symmetry.space_group_name_H-M   'P 1'
#
loop_
_entity.id
_entity.type
_entity.pdbx_description
1 polymer ?
#
loop_
_entity_poly.entity_id
_entity_poly.type
_entity_poly.pdbx_seq_one_letter_code
_entity_poly.pdbx_strand_id
1 'polypeptide(L)'
;MNLFFLSTKRSSGWVKPFGGTALTLTAVTLFLFWDSLNPALILFSNDGPLGSISTDAIEMPDTFFGYWHDLNWLGYEQPSASPGIYMALGMLLQKSVLYLKWCSPICLIILGLSAWYFFRTLGLRNLACTIGAMAAAFNMEVVSYACWG
;
A
#
# COMPACT_ATOMS: atom_id res chain seq x y z
N MET A 1 30.32 2.28 -3.74
CA MET A 1 29.10 1.66 -4.30
C MET A 1 28.55 2.54 -5.42
N ASN A 2 28.46 2.03 -6.66
CA ASN A 2 27.85 2.76 -7.78
C ASN A 2 26.33 2.53 -7.75
N LEU A 3 25.56 3.50 -7.24
CA LEU A 3 24.09 3.42 -7.19
C LEU A 3 23.51 3.72 -8.57
N PHE A 4 23.47 2.71 -9.44
CA PHE A 4 23.07 2.83 -10.86
C PHE A 4 21.68 3.45 -11.09
N PHE A 5 20.78 3.39 -10.10
CA PHE A 5 19.46 4.02 -10.16
C PHE A 5 19.51 5.55 -9.94
N LEU A 6 20.51 6.07 -9.21
CA LEU A 6 20.77 7.51 -9.06
C LEU A 6 21.65 8.08 -10.19
N SER A 7 21.88 7.31 -11.26
CA SER A 7 22.68 7.81 -12.38
C SER A 7 21.96 8.94 -13.10
N THR A 8 22.69 10.01 -13.39
CA THR A 8 22.23 11.09 -14.28
C THR A 8 22.17 10.65 -15.74
N LYS A 9 22.78 9.51 -16.09
CA LYS A 9 22.71 8.89 -17.42
C LYS A 9 21.55 7.90 -17.49
N ARG A 10 20.93 7.81 -18.67
CA ARG A 10 19.92 6.79 -18.96
C ARG A 10 20.63 5.43 -19.11
N SER A 11 20.31 4.46 -18.26
CA SER A 11 20.79 3.08 -18.47
C SER A 11 20.01 2.42 -19.61
N SER A 12 20.67 1.54 -20.38
CA SER A 12 20.01 0.70 -21.38
C SER A 12 19.09 -0.35 -20.72
N GLY A 13 19.52 -0.94 -19.60
CA GLY A 13 18.74 -1.93 -18.85
C GLY A 13 17.67 -1.33 -17.92
N TRP A 14 16.60 -2.10 -17.69
CA TRP A 14 15.44 -1.74 -16.87
C TRP A 14 15.47 -2.34 -15.45
N VAL A 15 16.03 -3.54 -15.30
CA VAL A 15 15.99 -4.29 -14.03
C VAL A 15 16.74 -3.57 -12.91
N LYS A 16 17.97 -3.12 -13.17
CA LYS A 16 18.82 -2.44 -12.17
C LYS A 16 18.21 -1.11 -11.68
N PRO A 17 17.77 -0.19 -12.55
CA PRO A 17 17.17 1.05 -12.07
C PRO A 17 15.81 0.81 -11.39
N PHE A 18 14.98 -0.11 -11.90
CA PHE A 18 13.72 -0.48 -11.28
C PHE A 18 13.91 -1.06 -9.88
N GLY A 19 14.80 -2.05 -9.73
CA GLY A 19 15.09 -2.65 -8.42
C GLY A 19 15.69 -1.66 -7.44
N GLY A 20 16.51 -0.72 -7.92
CA GLY A 20 17.02 0.38 -7.11
C GLY A 20 15.90 1.30 -6.60
N THR A 21 14.96 1.69 -7.47
CA THR A 21 13.80 2.51 -7.09
C THR A 21 12.87 1.76 -6.14
N ALA A 22 12.60 0.49 -6.38
CA ALA A 22 11.79 -0.35 -5.51
C ALA A 22 12.41 -0.41 -4.11
N LEU A 23 13.72 -0.67 -4.02
CA LEU A 23 14.44 -0.70 -2.74
C LEU A 23 14.37 0.64 -2.02
N THR A 24 14.54 1.76 -2.72
CA THR A 24 14.42 3.09 -2.09
C THR A 24 13.00 3.38 -1.62
N LEU A 25 11.98 3.04 -2.41
CA LEU A 25 10.58 3.19 -2.02
C LEU A 25 10.31 2.40 -0.75
N THR A 26 10.62 1.11 -0.75
CA THR A 26 10.42 0.23 0.40
C THR A 26 11.18 0.72 1.63
N ALA A 27 12.44 1.13 1.50
CA ALA A 27 13.23 1.61 2.62
C ALA A 27 12.64 2.87 3.26
N VAL A 28 12.20 3.84 2.44
CA VAL A 28 11.58 5.07 2.94
C VAL A 28 10.20 4.79 3.53
N THR A 29 9.37 3.96 2.88
CA THR A 29 8.06 3.55 3.39
C THR A 29 8.19 2.87 4.77
N LEU A 30 9.14 1.93 4.91
CA LEU A 30 9.38 1.24 6.18
C LEU A 30 9.93 2.18 7.26
N PHE A 31 10.78 3.14 6.89
CA PHE A 31 11.29 4.13 7.83
C PHE A 31 10.18 5.05 8.35
N LEU A 32 9.34 5.58 7.45
CA LEU A 32 8.25 6.49 7.82
C LEU A 32 7.15 5.78 8.62
N PHE A 33 6.88 4.52 8.32
CA PHE A 33 5.79 3.76 8.93
C PHE A 33 6.29 2.63 9.82
N TRP A 34 7.47 2.80 10.41
CA TRP A 34 8.10 1.81 11.28
C TRP A 34 7.20 1.41 12.45
N ASP A 35 6.43 2.34 12.99
CA ASP A 35 5.47 2.08 14.07
C ASP A 35 4.37 1.08 13.70
N SER A 36 4.14 0.82 12.41
CA SER A 36 3.23 -0.25 11.96
C SER A 36 3.72 -1.65 12.40
N LEU A 37 5.01 -1.80 12.71
CA LEU A 37 5.59 -3.01 13.30
C LEU A 37 5.20 -3.22 14.76
N ASN A 38 4.78 -2.17 15.48
CA ASN A 38 4.34 -2.30 16.85
C ASN A 38 2.98 -3.03 16.88
N PRO A 39 2.86 -4.21 17.52
CA PRO A 39 1.60 -4.95 17.55
C PRO A 39 0.46 -4.18 18.24
N ALA A 40 0.78 -3.21 19.10
CA ALA A 40 -0.21 -2.39 19.80
C ALA A 40 -0.77 -1.22 18.97
N LEU A 41 -0.20 -0.93 17.79
CA LEU A 41 -0.56 0.22 16.97
C LEU A 41 -1.15 -0.20 15.62
N ILE A 42 -2.18 0.53 15.20
CA ILE A 42 -2.77 0.48 13.86
C ILE A 42 -2.80 1.92 13.36
N LEU A 43 -1.94 2.24 12.39
CA LEU A 43 -1.65 3.63 12.01
C LEU A 43 -2.59 4.19 10.93
N PHE A 44 -3.24 3.33 10.14
CA PHE A 44 -3.90 3.71 8.88
C PHE A 44 -5.42 3.42 8.82
N SER A 45 -6.02 2.93 9.90
CA SER A 45 -7.42 2.48 9.94
C SER A 45 -8.15 3.18 11.07
N ASN A 46 -8.38 4.47 10.88
CA ASN A 46 -9.09 5.37 11.78
C ASN A 46 -10.61 5.22 11.65
N ASP A 47 -11.15 5.07 10.44
CA ASP A 47 -12.62 4.95 10.22
C ASP A 47 -13.14 3.52 10.47
N GLY A 48 -12.22 2.55 10.51
CA GLY A 48 -12.50 1.15 10.74
C GLY A 48 -12.39 0.75 12.21
N PRO A 49 -13.50 0.50 12.95
CA PRO A 49 -13.42 0.05 14.33
C PRO A 49 -12.71 -1.31 14.39
N LEU A 50 -11.58 -1.38 15.10
CA LEU A 50 -10.75 -2.58 15.17
C LEU A 50 -11.56 -3.83 15.54
N GLY A 51 -12.48 -3.69 16.50
CA GLY A 51 -13.35 -4.79 16.94
C GLY A 51 -14.21 -5.36 15.81
N SER A 52 -14.71 -4.51 14.90
CA SER A 52 -15.44 -4.95 13.72
C SER A 52 -14.53 -5.59 12.69
N ILE A 53 -13.28 -5.15 12.59
CA ILE A 53 -12.34 -5.61 11.57
C ILE A 53 -11.66 -6.92 12.01
N SER A 54 -11.62 -7.22 13.30
CA SER A 54 -11.06 -8.44 13.84
C SER A 54 -12.07 -9.57 14.05
N THR A 55 -13.32 -9.43 13.58
CA THR A 55 -14.32 -10.50 13.73
C THR A 55 -14.08 -11.64 12.75
N ASP A 56 -14.44 -12.86 13.14
CA ASP A 56 -14.39 -14.01 12.25
C ASP A 56 -15.40 -13.89 11.09
N ALA A 57 -16.44 -13.07 11.28
CA ALA A 57 -17.49 -12.84 10.28
C ALA A 57 -16.99 -12.14 9.00
N ILE A 58 -15.81 -11.51 9.03
CA ILE A 58 -15.22 -10.83 7.87
C ILE A 58 -13.98 -11.52 7.33
N GLU A 59 -13.71 -12.74 7.79
CA GLU A 59 -12.63 -13.54 7.28
C GLU A 59 -12.86 -13.82 5.79
N MET A 60 -11.83 -13.59 4.97
CA MET A 60 -11.92 -13.91 3.54
C MET A 60 -11.74 -15.43 3.37
N PRO A 61 -12.54 -16.09 2.51
CA PRO A 61 -13.34 -15.52 1.42
C PRO A 61 -14.81 -15.25 1.76
N ASP A 62 -15.29 -15.53 2.96
CA ASP A 62 -16.73 -15.49 3.28
C ASP A 62 -17.32 -14.08 3.14
N THR A 63 -16.49 -13.05 3.32
CA THR A 63 -16.82 -11.64 3.06
C THR A 63 -17.31 -11.37 1.62
N PHE A 64 -17.00 -12.21 0.64
CA PHE A 64 -17.54 -12.10 -0.72
C PHE A 64 -19.02 -12.50 -0.83
N PHE A 65 -19.55 -13.21 0.16
CA PHE A 65 -20.95 -13.66 0.20
C PHE A 65 -21.83 -12.77 1.07
N GLY A 66 -21.26 -11.75 1.70
CA GLY A 66 -21.93 -10.90 2.68
C GLY A 66 -21.97 -11.54 4.06
N TYR A 67 -22.12 -10.71 5.08
CA TYR A 67 -22.14 -11.14 6.48
C TYR A 67 -23.03 -10.23 7.32
N TRP A 68 -23.40 -10.70 8.51
CA TRP A 68 -24.11 -9.88 9.48
C TRP A 68 -23.12 -9.06 10.31
N HIS A 69 -23.26 -7.74 10.28
CA HIS A 69 -22.42 -6.82 11.04
C HIS A 69 -23.06 -6.56 12.40
N ASP A 70 -22.44 -7.07 13.46
CA ASP A 70 -22.99 -7.09 14.82
C ASP A 70 -22.51 -5.93 15.71
N LEU A 71 -21.77 -4.96 15.16
CA LEU A 71 -21.21 -3.84 15.93
C LEU A 71 -22.29 -2.92 16.53
N ASN A 72 -23.46 -2.84 15.88
CA ASN A 72 -24.59 -2.04 16.34
C ASN A 72 -25.57 -2.91 17.15
N TRP A 73 -26.37 -2.30 18.05
CA TRP A 73 -27.32 -3.03 18.93
C TRP A 73 -28.15 -4.07 18.15
N LEU A 74 -28.76 -3.68 17.03
CA LEU A 74 -29.53 -4.60 16.21
C LEU A 74 -28.72 -5.25 15.09
N GLY A 75 -27.49 -4.79 14.84
CA GLY A 75 -26.69 -5.13 13.67
C GLY A 75 -27.28 -4.64 12.35
N TYR A 76 -26.60 -4.94 11.24
CA TYR A 76 -27.10 -4.73 9.88
C TYR A 76 -26.43 -5.67 8.89
N GLU A 77 -27.05 -5.85 7.73
CA GLU A 77 -26.46 -6.62 6.63
C GLU A 77 -25.29 -5.86 5.99
N GLN A 78 -24.11 -6.47 5.98
CA GLN A 78 -23.01 -5.96 5.17
C GLN A 78 -23.04 -6.65 3.80
N PRO A 79 -23.22 -5.88 2.70
CA PRO A 79 -23.23 -6.44 1.37
C PRO A 79 -21.87 -7.05 0.99
N SER A 80 -21.90 -8.00 0.05
CA SER A 80 -20.72 -8.69 -0.48
C SER A 80 -19.61 -7.73 -0.85
N ALA A 81 -18.38 -8.01 -0.41
CA ALA A 81 -17.22 -7.28 -0.90
C ALA A 81 -17.06 -7.45 -2.42
N SER A 82 -16.74 -6.36 -3.12
CA SER A 82 -16.54 -6.40 -4.56
C SER A 82 -15.19 -7.05 -4.91
N PRO A 83 -15.14 -8.00 -5.86
CA PRO A 83 -13.89 -8.59 -6.31
C PRO A 83 -13.02 -7.52 -7.00
N GLY A 84 -11.84 -7.26 -6.44
CA GLY A 84 -10.89 -6.29 -6.97
C GLY A 84 -9.48 -6.50 -6.41
N ILE A 85 -8.51 -5.76 -6.94
CA ILE A 85 -7.08 -5.86 -6.54
C ILE A 85 -6.92 -5.63 -5.02
N TYR A 86 -7.72 -4.74 -4.45
CA TYR A 86 -7.74 -4.43 -3.03
C TYR A 86 -8.22 -5.62 -2.16
N MET A 87 -9.21 -6.38 -2.66
CA MET A 87 -9.68 -7.60 -1.98
C MET A 87 -8.74 -8.78 -2.22
N ALA A 88 -8.06 -8.85 -3.36
CA ALA A 88 -7.00 -9.85 -3.57
C ALA A 88 -5.83 -9.65 -2.58
N LEU A 89 -5.48 -8.40 -2.27
CA LEU A 89 -4.58 -8.07 -1.16
C LEU A 89 -5.13 -8.54 0.18
N GLY A 90 -6.42 -8.30 0.47
CA GLY A 90 -7.07 -8.82 1.67
C GLY A 90 -6.98 -10.34 1.79
N MET A 91 -7.24 -11.07 0.69
CA MET A 91 -7.14 -12.52 0.63
C MET A 91 -5.71 -13.01 0.87
N LEU A 92 -4.69 -12.27 0.42
CA LEU A 92 -3.30 -12.65 0.60
C LEU A 92 -2.80 -12.39 2.03
N LEU A 93 -3.26 -11.30 2.65
CA LEU A 93 -2.89 -10.98 4.03
C LEU A 93 -3.67 -11.81 5.05
N GLN A 94 -4.84 -12.37 4.69
CA GLN A 94 -5.74 -13.27 5.44
C GLN A 94 -6.22 -12.73 6.80
N LYS A 95 -5.29 -12.26 7.63
CA LYS A 95 -5.54 -11.60 8.91
C LYS A 95 -5.86 -10.12 8.68
N SER A 96 -7.07 -9.74 9.06
CA SER A 96 -7.54 -8.36 8.98
C SER A 96 -6.60 -7.36 9.63
N VAL A 97 -5.95 -7.71 10.75
CA VAL A 97 -4.96 -6.83 11.41
C VAL A 97 -3.73 -6.56 10.54
N LEU A 98 -3.22 -7.58 9.83
CA LEU A 98 -2.09 -7.40 8.91
C LEU A 98 -2.50 -6.55 7.70
N TYR A 99 -3.73 -6.77 7.22
CA TYR A 99 -4.31 -5.96 6.16
C TYR A 99 -4.33 -4.46 6.52
N LEU A 100 -4.84 -4.12 7.71
CA LEU A 100 -4.88 -2.72 8.18
C LEU A 100 -3.48 -2.10 8.33
N LYS A 101 -2.48 -2.89 8.69
CA LYS A 101 -1.10 -2.41 8.89
C LYS A 101 -0.35 -2.17 7.59
N TRP A 102 -0.57 -3.01 6.59
CA TRP A 102 0.32 -3.10 5.43
C TRP A 102 -0.34 -2.69 4.12
N CYS A 103 -1.67 -2.64 4.03
CA CYS A 103 -2.33 -2.31 2.79
C CYS A 103 -1.96 -0.91 2.28
N SER A 104 -2.04 0.12 3.13
CA SER A 104 -1.67 1.50 2.75
C SER A 104 -0.20 1.63 2.34
N PRO A 105 0.80 1.14 3.11
CA PRO A 105 2.20 1.09 2.68
C PRO A 105 2.42 0.41 1.33
N ILE A 106 1.77 -0.73 1.08
CA ILE A 106 1.92 -1.48 -0.18
C ILE A 106 1.35 -0.67 -1.35
N CYS A 107 0.19 -0.05 -1.19
CA CYS A 107 -0.41 0.81 -2.21
C CYS A 107 0.50 1.99 -2.59
N LEU A 108 1.17 2.61 -1.61
CA LEU A 108 2.12 3.71 -1.87
C LEU A 108 3.34 3.26 -2.69
N ILE A 109 3.87 2.06 -2.40
CA ILE A 109 4.97 1.47 -3.18
C ILE A 109 4.52 1.18 -4.61
N ILE A 110 3.34 0.57 -4.79
CA ILE A 110 2.78 0.27 -6.11
C ILE A 110 2.58 1.57 -6.91
N LEU A 111 2.03 2.61 -6.29
CA LEU A 111 1.85 3.93 -6.92
C LEU A 111 3.20 4.51 -7.37
N GLY A 112 4.21 4.51 -6.50
CA GLY A 112 5.55 4.98 -6.83
C GLY A 112 6.18 4.22 -7.99
N LEU A 113 6.06 2.89 -8.02
CA LEU A 113 6.56 2.05 -9.12
C LEU A 113 5.82 2.30 -10.43
N SER A 114 4.51 2.55 -10.36
CA SER A 114 3.67 2.91 -11.52
C SER A 114 4.11 4.25 -12.11
N ALA A 115 4.34 5.24 -11.24
CA ALA A 115 4.86 6.54 -11.63
C ALA A 115 6.27 6.43 -12.22
N TRP A 116 7.15 5.61 -11.63
CA TRP A 116 8.47 5.33 -12.18
C TRP A 116 8.38 4.78 -13.61
N TYR A 117 7.51 3.79 -13.83
CA TYR A 117 7.29 3.20 -15.15
C TYR A 117 6.82 4.25 -16.16
N PHE A 118 5.87 5.11 -15.77
CA PHE A 118 5.41 6.22 -16.60
C PHE A 118 6.52 7.23 -16.93
N PHE A 119 7.31 7.68 -15.95
CA PHE A 119 8.45 8.56 -16.22
C PHE A 119 9.49 7.91 -17.12
N ARG A 120 9.61 6.59 -17.04
CA ARG A 120 10.52 5.83 -17.87
C ARG A 120 10.06 5.75 -19.32
N THR A 121 8.75 5.58 -19.57
CA THR A 121 8.18 5.59 -20.92
C THR A 121 8.30 6.96 -21.57
N LEU A 122 8.24 8.05 -20.80
CA LEU A 122 8.54 9.41 -21.27
C LEU A 122 10.01 9.66 -21.64
N GLY A 123 10.90 8.68 -21.42
CA GLY A 123 12.31 8.77 -21.79
C GLY A 123 13.17 9.59 -20.82
N LEU A 124 12.67 9.86 -19.60
CA LEU A 124 13.40 10.58 -18.57
C LEU A 124 14.65 9.80 -18.08
N ARG A 125 15.59 10.55 -17.49
CA ARG A 125 16.82 10.01 -16.89
C ARG A 125 16.49 9.19 -15.65
N ASN A 126 17.33 8.21 -15.30
CA ASN A 126 17.08 7.30 -14.17
C ASN A 126 16.80 8.06 -12.87
N LEU A 127 17.63 9.06 -12.55
CA LEU A 127 17.47 9.90 -11.36
C LEU A 127 16.16 10.70 -11.37
N ALA A 128 15.72 11.20 -12.53
CA ALA A 128 14.44 11.90 -12.63
C ALA A 128 13.26 10.94 -12.42
N CYS A 129 13.34 9.72 -12.95
CA CYS A 129 12.34 8.68 -12.71
C CYS A 129 12.28 8.30 -11.22
N THR A 130 13.42 8.15 -10.54
CA THR A 130 13.44 7.78 -9.12
C THR A 130 12.89 8.88 -8.23
N ILE A 131 13.29 10.14 -8.46
CA ILE A 131 12.78 11.27 -7.69
C ILE A 131 11.29 11.48 -7.96
N GLY A 132 10.86 11.38 -9.23
CA GLY A 132 9.46 11.47 -9.59
C GLY A 132 8.61 10.38 -8.94
N ALA A 133 9.10 9.14 -8.91
CA ALA A 133 8.45 8.04 -8.21
C ALA A 133 8.27 8.34 -6.71
N MET A 134 9.29 8.92 -6.08
CA MET A 134 9.19 9.32 -4.67
C MET A 134 8.21 10.45 -4.44
N ALA A 135 8.25 11.47 -5.29
CA ALA A 135 7.33 12.59 -5.22
C ALA A 135 5.88 12.15 -5.41
N ALA A 136 5.62 11.20 -6.32
CA ALA A 136 4.29 10.66 -6.55
C ALA A 136 3.80 9.82 -5.36
N ALA A 137 4.64 8.95 -4.80
CA ALA A 137 4.27 8.10 -3.67
C ALA A 137 4.09 8.88 -2.37
N PHE A 138 4.92 9.90 -2.12
CA PHE A 138 4.96 10.64 -0.86
C PHE A 138 4.54 12.10 -0.98
N ASN A 139 3.68 12.41 -1.95
CA ASN A 139 2.99 13.68 -1.94
C ASN A 139 2.07 13.77 -0.70
N MET A 140 1.99 14.94 -0.08
CA MET A 140 1.14 15.18 1.10
C MET A 140 -0.31 14.79 0.88
N GLU A 141 -0.88 15.03 -0.30
CA GLU A 141 -2.26 14.67 -0.60
C GLU A 141 -2.45 13.14 -0.51
N VAL A 142 -1.61 12.38 -1.22
CA VAL A 142 -1.68 10.92 -1.28
C VAL A 142 -1.43 10.31 0.10
N VAL A 143 -0.40 10.78 0.82
CA VAL A 143 -0.08 10.30 2.16
C VAL A 143 -1.19 10.63 3.14
N SER A 144 -1.78 11.83 3.06
CA SER A 144 -2.91 12.20 3.92
C SER A 144 -4.09 11.25 3.71
N TYR A 145 -4.49 10.97 2.46
CA TYR A 145 -5.58 10.03 2.21
C TYR A 145 -5.26 8.60 2.64
N ALA A 146 -4.01 8.15 2.44
CA ALA A 146 -3.59 6.81 2.85
C ALA A 146 -3.51 6.63 4.38
N CYS A 147 -3.19 7.70 5.12
CA CYS A 147 -3.07 7.72 6.58
C CYS A 147 -4.36 8.04 7.32
N TRP A 148 -5.36 8.61 6.65
CA TRP A 148 -6.61 9.00 7.28
C TRP A 148 -7.69 7.91 7.27
N GLY A 149 -7.50 6.87 6.43
CA GLY A 149 -8.51 5.87 6.07
C GLY A 149 -9.24 5.17 7.21
#